data_AF-A0A5D0NP31-F1
#
_entry.id   AF-A0A5D0NP31-F1
#
_cell.length_a   1.000
_cell.length_b   1.000
_cell.length_c   1.000
_cell.angle_alpha   90.00
_cell.angle_beta   90.00
_cell.angle_gamma   90.00
#
_symmetry.space_group_name_H-M   'P 1'
#
loop_
_entity.id
_entity.type
_entity.pdbx_description
1 polymer ?
#
loop_
_entity_poly.entity_id
_entity_poly.type
_entity_poly.pdbx_seq_one_letter_code
_entity_poly.pdbx_strand_id
1 'polypeptide(L)'
;MLMRWKAEWLSDPGYAPDMSERLETLRHSDDPEALAAARASVEHAVAPNHVLFPGARHVVPILLEILERRGPHVRAEIYDLLTELSQSEPLGNASEDAETLAAVSGQVSAALPAAWRDLGSGDSQLVFAAMDLIGFADPDKDEFAERLRRSYESFDDRCRRNADEWLAELT
;
A
#
# COMPACT_ATOMS: atom_id res chain seq x y z
N MET A 1 17.55 -16.02 9.95
CA MET A 1 16.52 -16.61 10.84
C MET A 1 15.18 -16.29 10.21
N LEU A 2 14.59 -17.24 9.47
CA LEU A 2 13.29 -17.06 8.81
C LEU A 2 12.23 -16.87 9.91
N MET A 3 11.52 -15.74 9.90
CA MET A 3 10.33 -15.57 10.73
C MET A 3 9.38 -16.73 10.44
N ARG A 4 9.07 -17.54 11.46
CA ARG A 4 7.98 -18.50 11.36
C ARG A 4 6.69 -17.70 11.30
N TRP A 5 6.09 -17.63 10.12
CA TRP A 5 4.72 -17.16 9.95
C TRP A 5 3.83 -17.98 10.88
N LYS A 6 3.25 -17.32 11.87
CA LYS A 6 2.20 -17.93 12.67
C LYS A 6 0.88 -17.62 12.00
N ALA A 7 0.24 -18.67 11.49
CA ALA A 7 -1.07 -18.59 10.85
C ALA A 7 -2.13 -17.90 11.73
N GLU A 8 -1.93 -17.89 13.05
CA GLU A 8 -2.79 -17.23 14.05
C GLU A 8 -2.94 -15.70 13.85
N TRP A 9 -2.06 -15.07 13.06
CA TRP A 9 -2.11 -13.63 12.78
C TRP A 9 -2.74 -13.29 11.43
N LEU A 10 -3.02 -14.29 10.59
CA LEU A 10 -3.67 -14.10 9.30
C LEU A 10 -5.18 -14.18 9.45
N SER A 11 -5.90 -13.64 8.46
CA SER A 11 -7.35 -13.77 8.35
C SER A 11 -7.80 -15.21 8.14
N ASP A 12 -7.06 -15.96 7.32
CA ASP A 12 -7.25 -17.39 7.09
C ASP A 12 -5.90 -18.11 7.22
N PRO A 13 -5.77 -19.08 8.15
CA PRO A 13 -4.59 -19.93 8.30
C PRO A 13 -4.14 -20.64 7.02
N GLY A 14 -5.06 -20.88 6.07
CA GLY A 14 -4.80 -21.45 4.76
C GLY A 14 -3.79 -20.65 3.92
N TYR A 15 -3.63 -19.34 4.18
CA TYR A 15 -2.63 -18.52 3.49
C TYR A 15 -1.21 -18.66 4.05
N ALA A 16 -1.04 -19.20 5.26
CA ALA A 16 0.27 -19.24 5.92
C ALA A 16 1.35 -20.01 5.13
N PRO A 17 1.06 -21.17 4.50
CA PRO A 17 2.05 -21.88 3.69
C PRO A 17 2.50 -21.09 2.44
N ASP A 18 1.59 -20.33 1.83
CA ASP A 18 1.80 -19.71 0.52
C ASP A 18 2.23 -18.23 0.62
N MET A 19 2.11 -17.60 1.80
CA MET A 19 2.45 -16.19 2.01
C MET A 19 3.89 -15.87 1.60
N SER A 20 4.82 -16.79 1.88
CA SER A 20 6.21 -16.62 1.46
C SER A 20 6.34 -16.59 -0.07
N GLU A 21 5.64 -17.47 -0.79
CA GLU A 21 5.65 -17.51 -2.26
C GLU A 21 5.05 -16.24 -2.86
N ARG A 22 3.97 -15.71 -2.29
CA ARG A 22 3.35 -14.45 -2.75
C ARG A 22 4.28 -13.26 -2.55
N LEU A 23 4.96 -13.18 -1.41
CA LEU A 23 5.95 -12.14 -1.16
C LEU A 23 7.20 -12.28 -2.05
N GLU A 24 7.65 -13.51 -2.34
CA GLU A 24 8.71 -13.74 -3.34
C GLU A 24 8.26 -13.34 -4.75
N THR A 25 7.00 -13.59 -5.09
CA THR A 25 6.42 -13.15 -6.37
C THR A 25 6.48 -11.63 -6.49
N LEU A 26 6.04 -10.89 -5.46
CA LEU A 26 6.18 -9.43 -5.42
C LEU A 26 7.64 -8.98 -5.49
N ARG A 27 8.56 -9.75 -4.88
CA ARG A 27 9.99 -9.42 -4.88
C ARG A 27 10.69 -9.66 -6.22
N HIS A 28 10.24 -10.61 -7.01
CA HIS A 28 11.01 -11.14 -8.14
C HIS A 28 10.28 -11.12 -9.48
N SER A 29 8.95 -11.10 -9.51
CA SER A 29 8.18 -11.12 -10.74
C SER A 29 8.14 -9.75 -11.43
N ASP A 30 8.16 -9.78 -12.75
CA ASP A 30 7.83 -8.65 -13.61
C ASP A 30 6.52 -8.89 -14.39
N ASP A 31 5.86 -10.04 -14.16
CA ASP A 31 4.57 -10.38 -14.78
C ASP A 31 3.43 -9.66 -14.04
N PRO A 32 2.70 -8.73 -14.69
CA PRO A 32 1.62 -7.97 -14.07
C PRO A 32 0.50 -8.84 -13.49
N GLU A 33 0.15 -9.94 -14.15
CA GLU A 33 -0.93 -10.82 -13.66
C GLU A 33 -0.50 -11.55 -12.38
N ALA A 34 0.74 -12.06 -12.35
CA ALA A 34 1.31 -12.69 -11.17
C ALA A 34 1.47 -11.69 -10.00
N LEU A 35 1.86 -10.44 -10.29
CA LEU A 35 1.98 -9.38 -9.29
C LEU A 35 0.63 -9.02 -8.68
N ALA A 36 -0.39 -8.78 -9.51
CA ALA A 36 -1.74 -8.45 -9.05
C ALA A 36 -2.35 -9.61 -8.23
N ALA A 37 -2.17 -10.85 -8.66
CA ALA A 37 -2.62 -12.03 -7.92
C ALA A 37 -1.89 -12.18 -6.57
N ALA A 38 -0.58 -11.91 -6.55
CA ALA A 38 0.20 -11.93 -5.32
C ALA A 38 -0.22 -10.81 -4.35
N ARG A 39 -0.39 -9.58 -4.85
CA ARG A 39 -0.90 -8.44 -4.08
C ARG A 39 -2.26 -8.77 -3.46
N ALA A 40 -3.22 -9.23 -4.26
CA ALA A 40 -4.56 -9.59 -3.78
C ALA A 40 -4.54 -10.71 -2.74
N SER A 41 -3.66 -11.70 -2.91
CA SER A 41 -3.50 -12.78 -1.93
C SER A 41 -2.93 -12.27 -0.60
N VAL A 42 -1.97 -11.35 -0.65
CA VAL A 42 -1.41 -10.73 0.56
C VAL A 42 -2.46 -9.87 1.24
N GLU A 43 -3.14 -8.99 0.50
CA GLU A 43 -4.26 -8.17 0.98
C GLU A 43 -5.30 -9.03 1.70
N HIS A 44 -5.82 -10.06 1.05
CA HIS A 44 -6.86 -10.91 1.63
C HIS A 44 -6.41 -11.62 2.91
N ALA A 45 -5.12 -11.92 3.05
CA ALA A 45 -4.57 -12.58 4.22
C ALA A 45 -4.41 -11.66 5.44
N VAL A 46 -4.31 -10.34 5.25
CA VAL A 46 -4.03 -9.39 6.35
C VAL A 46 -5.02 -8.24 6.50
N ALA A 47 -5.83 -7.99 5.48
CA ALA A 47 -6.81 -6.90 5.43
C ALA A 47 -8.07 -7.23 4.60
N PRO A 48 -8.66 -8.45 4.70
CA PRO A 48 -9.81 -8.79 3.89
C PRO A 48 -11.01 -7.89 4.21
N ASN A 49 -11.64 -7.33 3.17
CA ASN A 49 -12.79 -6.44 3.29
C ASN A 49 -12.52 -5.25 4.24
N HIS A 50 -11.31 -4.69 4.19
CA HIS A 50 -10.85 -3.60 5.06
C HIS A 50 -10.83 -3.94 6.57
N VAL A 51 -10.78 -5.23 6.92
CA VAL A 51 -10.59 -5.65 8.32
C VAL A 51 -9.12 -5.95 8.55
N LEU A 52 -8.43 -5.11 9.32
CA LEU A 52 -7.00 -5.22 9.61
C LEU A 52 -6.71 -6.34 10.62
N PHE A 53 -5.93 -7.34 10.21
CA PHE A 53 -5.49 -8.44 11.08
C PHE A 53 -4.10 -8.16 11.66
N PRO A 54 -3.77 -8.72 12.85
CA PRO A 54 -2.44 -8.57 13.48
C PRO A 54 -1.27 -8.92 12.57
N GLY A 55 -1.47 -9.78 11.56
CA GLY A 55 -0.47 -10.18 10.57
C GLY A 55 0.05 -9.03 9.71
N ALA A 56 -0.75 -7.98 9.50
CA ALA A 56 -0.38 -6.83 8.68
C ALA A 56 0.93 -6.17 9.16
N ARG A 57 1.14 -6.05 10.48
CA ARG A 57 2.36 -5.47 11.08
C ARG A 57 3.65 -6.20 10.73
N HIS A 58 3.54 -7.46 10.31
CA HIS A 58 4.67 -8.30 9.87
C HIS A 58 4.89 -8.22 8.36
N VAL A 59 3.84 -7.93 7.60
CA VAL A 59 3.88 -7.82 6.13
C VAL A 59 4.43 -6.46 5.69
N VAL A 60 3.97 -5.35 6.29
CA VAL A 60 4.35 -4.00 5.82
C VAL A 60 5.86 -3.78 5.75
N PRO A 61 6.70 -4.18 6.74
CA PRO A 61 8.15 -4.03 6.62
C PRO A 61 8.76 -4.74 5.40
N ILE A 62 8.19 -5.88 5.00
CA ILE A 62 8.63 -6.63 3.82
C ILE A 62 8.24 -5.88 2.56
N LEU A 63 7.02 -5.33 2.50
CA LEU A 63 6.57 -4.50 1.37
C LEU A 63 7.47 -3.28 1.20
N LEU A 64 7.85 -2.60 2.28
CA LEU A 64 8.76 -1.47 2.24
C LEU A 64 10.16 -1.87 1.71
N GLU A 65 10.67 -3.03 2.10
CA GLU A 65 11.94 -3.54 1.54
C GLU A 65 11.84 -3.78 0.03
N ILE A 66 10.71 -4.32 -0.44
CA ILE A 66 10.48 -4.56 -1.87
C ILE A 66 10.34 -3.22 -2.62
N LEU A 67 9.61 -2.27 -2.06
CA LEU A 67 9.35 -0.95 -2.64
C LEU A 67 10.65 -0.22 -3.03
N GLU A 68 11.66 -0.25 -2.16
CA GLU A 68 12.93 0.45 -2.36
C GLU A 68 13.81 -0.14 -3.48
N ARG A 69 13.50 -1.36 -3.96
CA ARG A 69 14.41 -2.13 -4.82
C ARG A 69 13.84 -2.49 -6.18
N ARG A 70 12.62 -2.06 -6.49
CA ARG A 70 11.87 -2.55 -7.66
C ARG A 70 11.43 -1.45 -8.61
N GLY A 71 11.03 -1.87 -9.81
CA GLY A 71 10.56 -0.98 -10.89
C GLY A 71 9.11 -0.51 -10.71
N PRO A 72 8.63 0.38 -11.61
CA PRO A 72 7.34 1.05 -11.50
C PRO A 72 6.14 0.13 -11.25
N HIS A 73 6.00 -0.97 -11.99
CA HIS A 73 4.84 -1.87 -11.84
C HIS A 73 4.74 -2.49 -10.44
N VAL A 74 5.84 -3.00 -9.90
CA VAL A 74 5.85 -3.58 -8.55
C VAL A 74 5.59 -2.52 -7.50
N ARG A 75 6.15 -1.32 -7.67
CA ARG A 75 5.94 -0.21 -6.72
C ARG A 75 4.48 0.23 -6.71
N ALA A 76 3.80 0.25 -7.86
CA ALA A 76 2.38 0.54 -7.95
C ALA A 76 1.54 -0.49 -7.16
N GLU A 77 1.77 -1.79 -7.35
CA GLU A 77 1.06 -2.84 -6.60
C GLU A 77 1.29 -2.76 -5.07
N ILE A 78 2.50 -2.35 -4.67
CA ILE A 78 2.80 -2.11 -3.25
C ILE A 78 2.05 -0.88 -2.73
N TYR A 79 1.99 0.22 -3.48
CA TYR A 79 1.22 1.39 -3.09
C TYR A 79 -0.27 1.09 -2.98
N ASP A 80 -0.83 0.31 -3.91
CA ASP A 80 -2.22 -0.15 -3.82
C ASP A 80 -2.44 -0.95 -2.52
N LEU A 81 -1.57 -1.91 -2.22
CA LEU A 81 -1.67 -2.69 -0.98
C LEU A 81 -1.52 -1.82 0.29
N LEU A 82 -0.56 -0.90 0.32
CA LEU A 82 -0.38 0.00 1.47
C LEU A 82 -1.58 0.95 1.64
N THR A 83 -2.22 1.34 0.54
CA THR A 83 -3.44 2.14 0.54
C THR A 83 -4.60 1.36 1.15
N GLU A 84 -4.79 0.10 0.78
CA GLU A 84 -5.79 -0.79 1.40
C GLU A 84 -5.56 -0.95 2.90
N LEU A 85 -4.30 -1.15 3.30
CA LEU A 85 -3.93 -1.26 4.72
C LEU A 85 -4.20 0.04 5.50
N SER A 86 -4.00 1.20 4.88
CA SER A 86 -4.25 2.50 5.51
C SER A 86 -5.73 2.78 5.75
N GLN A 87 -6.60 2.20 4.93
CA GLN A 87 -8.06 2.33 5.02
C GLN A 87 -8.71 1.26 5.90
N SER A 88 -7.94 0.24 6.31
CA SER A 88 -8.46 -0.90 7.05
C SER A 88 -8.62 -0.61 8.54
N GLU A 89 -9.69 -1.12 9.13
CA GLU A 89 -9.99 -1.03 10.55
C GLU A 89 -9.84 -2.37 11.24
N PRO A 90 -9.38 -2.42 12.50
CA PRO A 90 -9.20 -3.67 13.21
C PRO A 90 -10.54 -4.29 13.68
N LEU A 91 -10.54 -5.61 13.97
CA LEU A 91 -11.74 -6.43 14.13
C LEU A 91 -12.54 -6.21 15.45
N GLY A 92 -12.00 -5.52 16.47
CA GLY A 92 -12.76 -5.11 17.66
C GLY A 92 -12.22 -5.57 19.03
N ASN A 93 -10.92 -5.78 19.20
CA ASN A 93 -10.24 -5.89 20.50
C ASN A 93 -9.37 -4.65 20.81
N ALA A 94 -9.92 -3.69 21.56
CA ALA A 94 -9.38 -2.34 21.72
C ALA A 94 -7.87 -2.22 22.02
N SER A 95 -7.26 -3.15 22.76
CA SER A 95 -5.83 -3.05 23.10
C SER A 95 -4.90 -3.55 21.99
N GLU A 96 -5.20 -4.71 21.39
CA GLU A 96 -4.37 -5.31 20.33
C GLU A 96 -4.59 -4.59 18.99
N ASP A 97 -5.81 -4.09 18.80
CA ASP A 97 -6.23 -3.28 17.66
C ASP A 97 -5.48 -1.96 17.60
N ALA A 98 -5.34 -1.26 18.73
CA ALA A 98 -4.62 0.00 18.80
C ALA A 98 -3.13 -0.16 18.49
N GLU A 99 -2.50 -1.24 18.98
CA GLU A 99 -1.10 -1.55 18.66
C GLU A 99 -0.92 -1.92 17.19
N THR A 100 -1.81 -2.73 16.63
CA THR A 100 -1.75 -3.15 15.22
C THR A 100 -1.96 -1.96 14.29
N LEU A 101 -2.99 -1.15 14.55
CA LEU A 101 -3.28 0.05 13.77
C LEU A 101 -2.11 1.04 13.86
N ALA A 102 -1.63 1.37 15.05
CA ALA A 102 -0.51 2.30 15.22
C ALA A 102 0.78 1.81 14.52
N ALA A 103 1.08 0.50 14.60
CA ALA A 103 2.22 -0.08 13.93
C ALA A 103 2.07 -0.01 12.41
N VAL A 104 0.92 -0.40 11.87
CA VAL A 104 0.65 -0.39 10.42
C VAL A 104 0.64 1.05 9.90
N SER A 105 -0.11 1.97 10.50
CA SER A 105 -0.14 3.38 10.08
C SER A 105 1.27 3.99 10.10
N GLY A 106 2.02 3.80 11.19
CA GLY A 106 3.39 4.31 11.29
C GLY A 106 4.34 3.73 10.24
N GLN A 107 4.17 2.46 9.88
CA GLN A 107 4.95 1.81 8.83
C GLN A 107 4.52 2.24 7.43
N VAL A 108 3.23 2.40 7.16
CA VAL A 108 2.69 2.91 5.88
C VAL A 108 3.21 4.33 5.63
N SER A 109 3.23 5.20 6.65
CA SER A 109 3.79 6.55 6.52
C SER A 109 5.27 6.55 6.10
N ALA A 110 6.02 5.46 6.35
CA ALA A 110 7.40 5.35 5.90
C ALA A 110 7.54 5.22 4.36
N ALA A 111 6.46 4.88 3.64
CA ALA A 111 6.42 4.84 2.18
C ALA A 111 6.17 6.22 1.53
N LEU A 112 5.68 7.21 2.29
CA LEU A 112 5.31 8.53 1.76
C LEU A 112 6.46 9.24 1.05
N PRO A 113 7.71 9.26 1.55
CA PRO A 113 8.82 9.89 0.82
C PRO A 113 9.09 9.28 -0.56
N ALA A 114 8.84 7.98 -0.72
CA ALA A 114 8.97 7.29 -1.99
C ALA A 114 7.78 7.61 -2.91
N ALA A 115 6.55 7.60 -2.38
CA ALA A 115 5.35 7.95 -3.14
C ALA A 115 5.42 9.40 -3.67
N TRP A 116 5.89 10.32 -2.82
CA TRP A 116 6.11 11.71 -3.21
C TRP A 116 7.10 11.90 -4.34
N ARG A 117 8.13 11.07 -4.40
CA ARG A 117 9.11 11.07 -5.49
C ARG A 117 8.48 10.55 -6.79
N ASP A 118 7.65 9.53 -6.66
CA ASP A 118 7.00 8.85 -7.77
C ASP A 118 5.83 9.61 -8.37
N LEU A 119 5.24 10.56 -7.64
CA LEU A 119 4.25 11.49 -8.19
C LEU A 119 4.80 12.30 -9.38
N GLY A 120 6.13 12.46 -9.48
CA GLY A 120 6.83 13.07 -10.62
C GLY A 120 7.32 12.08 -11.68
N SER A 121 6.92 10.81 -11.61
CA SER A 121 7.28 9.79 -12.58
C SER A 121 6.57 10.00 -13.93
N GLY A 122 7.14 9.45 -15.00
CA GLY A 122 6.47 9.35 -16.31
C GLY A 122 5.58 8.11 -16.45
N ASP A 123 5.54 7.25 -15.43
CA ASP A 123 4.69 6.05 -15.41
C ASP A 123 3.34 6.37 -14.76
N SER A 124 2.28 6.41 -15.57
CA SER A 124 0.94 6.77 -15.10
C SER A 124 0.35 5.82 -14.06
N GLN A 125 0.66 4.52 -14.13
CA GLN A 125 0.13 3.57 -13.15
C GLN A 125 0.78 3.84 -11.79
N LEU A 126 2.08 4.08 -11.78
CA LEU A 126 2.81 4.42 -10.58
C LEU A 126 2.38 5.77 -9.99
N VAL A 127 2.19 6.79 -10.82
CA VAL A 127 1.72 8.12 -10.39
C VAL A 127 0.34 8.01 -9.76
N PHE A 128 -0.58 7.27 -10.39
CA PHE A 128 -1.92 7.03 -9.86
C PHE A 128 -1.88 6.38 -8.47
N ALA A 129 -1.17 5.26 -8.34
CA ALA A 129 -1.08 4.53 -7.07
C ALA A 129 -0.36 5.33 -5.98
N ALA A 130 0.70 6.09 -6.34
CA ALA A 130 1.39 6.97 -5.41
C ALA A 130 0.49 8.11 -4.92
N MET A 131 -0.32 8.68 -5.82
CA MET A 131 -1.29 9.72 -5.49
C MET A 131 -2.31 9.23 -4.46
N ASP A 132 -2.86 8.03 -4.65
CA ASP A 132 -3.83 7.46 -3.72
C ASP A 132 -3.21 7.20 -2.36
N LEU A 133 -2.01 6.61 -2.31
CA LEU A 133 -1.33 6.38 -1.04
C LEU A 133 -1.09 7.68 -0.27
N ILE A 134 -0.66 8.76 -0.93
CA ILE A 134 -0.49 10.07 -0.28
C ILE A 134 -1.84 10.60 0.18
N GLY A 135 -2.85 10.53 -0.68
CA GLY A 135 -4.20 10.99 -0.42
C GLY A 135 -4.85 10.32 0.78
N PHE A 136 -4.58 9.04 1.04
CA PHE A 136 -5.08 8.37 2.24
C PHE A 136 -4.14 8.52 3.44
N ALA A 137 -2.83 8.29 3.27
CA ALA A 137 -1.92 8.10 4.40
C ALA A 137 -1.15 9.35 4.85
N ASP A 138 -1.04 10.40 4.03
CA ASP A 138 -0.32 11.62 4.41
C ASP A 138 -1.19 12.55 5.27
N PRO A 139 -0.78 12.93 6.49
CA PRO A 139 -1.54 13.89 7.29
C PRO A 139 -1.51 15.32 6.72
N ASP A 140 -0.53 15.69 5.88
CA ASP A 140 -0.41 17.03 5.30
C ASP A 140 -1.20 17.17 3.99
N LYS A 141 -2.51 17.35 4.14
CA LYS A 141 -3.46 17.51 3.03
C LYS A 141 -3.25 18.80 2.23
N ASP A 142 -2.73 19.85 2.86
CA ASP A 142 -2.45 21.12 2.20
C ASP A 142 -1.26 20.99 1.24
N GLU A 143 -0.16 20.36 1.70
CA GLU A 143 0.98 20.05 0.84
C GLU A 143 0.57 19.15 -0.32
N PHE A 144 -0.26 18.12 -0.06
CA PHE A 144 -0.81 17.26 -1.10
C PHE A 144 -1.57 18.03 -2.17
N ALA A 145 -2.56 18.84 -1.78
CA ALA A 145 -3.33 19.65 -2.71
C ALA A 145 -2.44 20.63 -3.50
N GLU A 146 -1.44 21.24 -2.86
CA GLU A 146 -0.52 22.15 -3.55
C GLU A 146 0.32 21.42 -4.61
N ARG A 147 0.87 20.25 -4.29
CA ARG A 147 1.67 19.47 -5.23
C ARG A 147 0.84 18.93 -6.39
N LEU A 148 -0.39 18.49 -6.15
CA LEU A 148 -1.32 18.10 -7.21
C LEU A 148 -1.55 19.24 -8.20
N ARG A 149 -1.84 20.45 -7.70
CA ARG A 149 -2.04 21.63 -8.56
C ARG A 149 -0.80 22.00 -9.36
N ARG A 150 0.40 21.86 -8.77
CA ARG A 150 1.67 22.14 -9.47
C ARG A 150 1.98 21.13 -10.57
N SER A 151 1.64 19.85 -10.36
CA SER A 151 1.94 18.77 -11.30
C SER A 151 0.80 18.49 -12.29
N TYR A 152 -0.37 19.10 -12.12
CA TYR A 152 -1.59 18.78 -12.87
C TYR A 152 -1.42 18.73 -14.39
N GLU A 153 -0.75 19.72 -14.98
CA GLU A 153 -0.54 19.80 -16.43
C GLU A 153 0.40 18.70 -16.97
N SER A 154 1.22 18.11 -16.10
CA SER A 154 2.13 17.00 -16.47
C SER A 154 1.46 15.63 -16.44
N PHE A 155 0.29 15.52 -15.82
CA PHE A 155 -0.47 14.29 -15.72
C PHE A 155 -1.17 13.93 -17.04
N ASP A 156 -1.28 12.63 -17.30
CA ASP A 156 -2.17 12.14 -18.35
C ASP A 156 -3.65 12.25 -17.95
N ASP A 157 -4.56 11.89 -18.86
CA ASP A 157 -6.00 12.01 -18.61
C ASP A 157 -6.48 11.18 -17.42
N ARG A 158 -5.82 10.04 -17.12
CA ARG A 158 -6.21 9.20 -15.99
C ARG A 158 -5.77 9.85 -14.68
N CYS A 159 -4.51 10.27 -14.59
CA CYS A 159 -3.96 10.88 -13.39
C CYS A 159 -4.58 12.27 -13.13
N ARG A 160 -4.97 13.02 -14.17
CA ARG A 160 -5.72 14.27 -14.02
C ARG A 160 -7.09 14.06 -13.38
N ARG A 161 -7.86 13.07 -13.83
CA ARG A 161 -9.15 12.73 -13.21
C ARG A 161 -8.98 12.36 -11.73
N ASN A 162 -7.97 11.56 -11.42
CA ASN A 162 -7.67 11.21 -10.04
C ASN A 162 -7.29 12.44 -9.20
N ALA A 163 -6.47 13.33 -9.77
CA ALA A 163 -6.09 14.58 -9.11
C ALA A 163 -7.30 15.50 -8.88
N ASP A 164 -8.24 15.55 -9.82
CA ASP A 164 -9.48 16.32 -9.68
C ASP A 164 -10.36 15.76 -8.55
N GLU A 165 -10.48 14.45 -8.45
CA GLU A 165 -11.20 13.77 -7.37
C GLU A 165 -10.58 14.11 -6.01
N TRP A 166 -9.27 13.93 -5.87
CA TRP A 166 -8.55 14.31 -4.64
C TRP A 166 -8.68 15.80 -4.32
N LEU A 167 -8.50 16.69 -5.31
CA LEU A 167 -8.63 18.12 -5.07
C LEU A 167 -10.03 18.50 -4.61
N ALA A 168 -11.08 17.86 -5.13
CA ALA A 168 -12.46 18.08 -4.70
C ALA A 168 -12.72 17.61 -3.26
N GLU A 169 -12.11 16.50 -2.83
CA GLU A 169 -12.22 16.00 -1.45
C GLU A 169 -11.46 16.84 -0.43
N LEU A 170 -10.41 17.54 -0.86
CA LEU A 170 -9.53 18.36 -0.01
C LEU A 170 -9.98 19.84 0.10
N THR A 171 -11.10 20.23 -0.52
CA THR A 171 -11.64 21.61 -0.47
C THR A 171 -12.79 21.77 0.51
#